data_AF-A0A8B5Y284-F1
#
_entry.id   AF-A0A8B5Y284-F1
#
_cell.length_a   1.000
_cell.length_b   1.000
_cell.length_c   1.000
_cell.angle_alpha   90.00
_cell.angle_beta   90.00
_cell.angle_gamma   90.00
#
_symmetry.space_group_name_H-M   'P 1'
#
loop_
_entity.id
_entity.type
_entity.pdbx_description
1 polymer ?
#
loop_
_entity_poly.entity_id
_entity_poly.type
_entity_poly.pdbx_seq_one_letter_code
_entity_poly.pdbx_strand_id
1 'polypeptide(L)'
;MEFADLFDEDEQSLIHVKIGGTPDLRYCIQQSIHSAEIFNTQSDALEVHNIQKVRKVAMLLVLQSENMFLDDGKIDFSKNNSIYFKIEIIEWLTKVRMLGYVPEIIIAKDLRGTASNQVEEAVTAG
;
A
#
# COMPACT_ATOMS: atom_id res chain seq x y z
N MET A 1 12.29 -14.80 -2.26
CA MET A 1 11.05 -14.17 -2.75
C MET A 1 10.30 -13.70 -1.53
N GLU A 2 9.91 -12.43 -1.47
CA GLU A 2 9.16 -11.89 -0.33
C GLU A 2 7.66 -11.97 -0.65
N PHE A 3 6.88 -12.60 0.24
CA PHE A 3 5.44 -12.84 0.04
C PHE A 3 4.55 -11.72 0.59
N ALA A 4 5.03 -11.02 1.62
CA ALA A 4 4.45 -9.81 2.21
C ALA A 4 5.52 -9.16 3.11
N ASP A 5 5.35 -7.88 3.43
CA ASP A 5 6.26 -7.18 4.33
C ASP A 5 5.89 -7.43 5.81
N LEU A 6 4.59 -7.62 6.11
CA LEU A 6 4.08 -7.92 7.46
C LEU A 6 2.94 -8.94 7.40
N PHE A 7 2.73 -9.65 8.50
CA PHE A 7 1.54 -10.48 8.73
C PHE A 7 0.88 -10.05 10.05
N ASP A 8 -0.43 -9.80 10.00
CA ASP A 8 -1.28 -9.56 11.16
C ASP A 8 -2.03 -10.85 11.48
N GLU A 9 -1.66 -11.50 12.58
CA GLU A 9 -2.23 -12.78 13.00
C GLU A 9 -3.70 -12.64 13.43
N ASP A 10 -4.05 -11.53 14.09
CA ASP A 10 -5.39 -11.28 14.63
C ASP A 10 -6.40 -11.08 13.49
N GLU A 11 -6.00 -10.32 12.46
CA GLU A 11 -6.85 -10.04 11.30
C GLU A 11 -6.70 -11.06 10.15
N GLN A 12 -5.69 -11.94 10.25
CA GLN A 12 -5.24 -12.87 9.21
C GLN A 12 -4.91 -12.13 7.91
N SER A 13 -4.12 -11.06 8.01
CA SER A 13 -3.85 -10.09 6.94
C SER A 13 -2.39 -10.15 6.49
N LEU A 14 -2.15 -10.40 5.20
CA LEU A 14 -0.85 -10.18 4.57
C LEU A 14 -0.75 -8.72 4.11
N ILE A 15 0.22 -7.98 4.62
CA ILE A 15 0.35 -6.54 4.37
C ILE A 15 1.59 -6.28 3.51
N HIS A 16 1.36 -5.68 2.36
CA HIS A 16 2.41 -5.17 1.48
C HIS A 16 2.62 -3.68 1.73
N VAL A 17 3.84 -3.29 2.02
CA VAL A 17 4.20 -1.91 2.39
C VAL A 17 5.09 -1.31 1.31
N LYS A 18 4.69 -0.14 0.81
CA LYS A 18 5.57 0.71 -0.01
C LYS A 18 5.44 2.18 0.36
N ILE A 19 6.56 2.86 0.27
CA ILE A 19 6.70 4.29 0.52
C ILE A 19 7.24 4.93 -0.76
N GLY A 20 6.60 5.97 -1.25
CA GLY A 20 7.11 6.69 -2.41
C GLY A 20 6.04 7.40 -3.24
N GLY A 21 6.43 7.72 -4.47
CA GLY A 21 5.56 8.35 -5.45
C GLY A 21 4.78 7.33 -6.27
N THR A 22 3.93 7.81 -7.17
CA THR A 22 3.09 6.95 -8.04
C THR A 22 3.85 5.77 -8.65
N PRO A 23 5.07 5.90 -9.22
CA PRO A 23 5.81 4.75 -9.78
C PRO A 23 6.07 3.63 -8.77
N ASP A 24 6.48 3.96 -7.54
CA ASP A 24 6.76 3.00 -6.48
C ASP A 24 5.48 2.27 -6.04
N LEU A 25 4.36 2.98 -6.00
CA LEU A 25 3.06 2.41 -5.65
C LEU A 25 2.55 1.47 -6.74
N ARG A 26 2.78 1.79 -8.02
CA ARG A 26 2.45 0.88 -9.14
C ARG A 26 3.23 -0.42 -9.05
N TYR A 27 4.51 -0.34 -8.68
CA TYR A 27 5.33 -1.52 -8.43
C TYR A 27 4.78 -2.34 -7.26
N CYS A 28 4.36 -1.68 -6.17
CA CYS A 28 3.69 -2.34 -5.03
C CYS A 28 2.47 -3.15 -5.47
N ILE A 29 1.62 -2.57 -6.31
CA ILE A 29 0.40 -3.21 -6.80
C ILE A 29 0.73 -4.51 -7.54
N GLN A 30 1.71 -4.46 -8.44
CA GLN A 30 2.13 -5.64 -9.21
C GLN A 30 2.76 -6.71 -8.31
N GLN A 31 3.62 -6.32 -7.37
CA GLN A 31 4.20 -7.25 -6.40
C GLN A 31 3.14 -7.92 -5.52
N SER A 32 2.15 -7.15 -5.06
CA SER A 32 1.06 -7.68 -4.23
C SER A 32 0.19 -8.68 -5.00
N ILE A 33 -0.17 -8.38 -6.26
CA ILE A 33 -0.90 -9.32 -7.12
C ILE A 33 -0.11 -10.61 -7.30
N HIS A 34 1.17 -10.49 -7.68
CA HIS A 34 2.00 -11.66 -7.96
C HIS A 34 2.15 -12.55 -6.73
N SER A 35 2.36 -11.94 -5.55
CA SER A 35 2.45 -12.67 -4.29
C SER A 35 1.14 -13.40 -3.99
N ALA A 36 -0.01 -12.71 -4.15
CA ALA A 36 -1.33 -13.30 -3.95
C ALA A 36 -1.62 -14.48 -4.86
N GLU A 37 -1.20 -14.42 -6.13
CA GLU A 37 -1.31 -15.54 -7.06
C GLU A 37 -0.46 -16.74 -6.62
N ILE A 38 0.76 -16.49 -6.12
CA ILE A 38 1.66 -17.57 -5.68
C ILE A 38 1.11 -18.30 -4.46
N PHE A 39 0.78 -17.60 -3.36
CA PHE A 39 0.32 -18.31 -2.16
C PHE A 39 -1.11 -18.86 -2.29
N ASN A 40 -1.90 -18.37 -3.26
CA ASN A 40 -3.18 -18.99 -3.60
C ASN A 40 -3.02 -20.30 -4.40
N THR A 41 -1.90 -20.46 -5.14
CA THR A 41 -1.61 -21.68 -5.90
C THR A 41 -0.69 -22.66 -5.16
N GLN A 42 0.10 -22.16 -4.20
CA GLN A 42 1.04 -22.91 -3.37
C GLN A 42 0.71 -22.63 -1.90
N SER A 43 -0.28 -23.34 -1.38
CA SER A 43 -0.77 -23.13 -0.01
C SER A 43 0.31 -23.41 1.07
N ASP A 44 1.29 -24.25 0.75
CA ASP A 44 2.42 -24.61 1.60
C ASP A 44 3.52 -23.52 1.65
N ALA A 45 3.52 -22.57 0.71
CA ALA A 45 4.52 -21.51 0.65
C ALA A 45 4.51 -20.61 1.89
N LEU A 46 3.38 -20.52 2.60
CA LEU A 46 3.21 -19.73 3.81
C LEU A 46 3.42 -20.54 5.11
N GLU A 47 3.38 -21.88 5.02
CA GLU A 47 3.56 -22.75 6.20
C GLU A 47 4.96 -22.64 6.79
N VAL A 48 5.99 -22.40 5.96
CA VAL A 48 7.37 -22.15 6.42
C VAL A 48 7.50 -20.89 7.28
N HIS A 49 6.50 -20.00 7.21
CA HIS A 49 6.38 -18.79 8.01
C HIS A 49 5.38 -18.94 9.16
N ASN A 50 4.90 -20.16 9.44
CA ASN A 50 3.85 -20.48 10.42
C ASN A 50 2.51 -19.77 10.14
N ILE A 51 2.28 -19.34 8.90
CA ILE A 51 1.05 -18.69 8.47
C ILE A 51 0.12 -19.77 7.92
N GLN A 52 -0.84 -20.18 8.74
CA GLN A 52 -1.76 -21.28 8.42
C GLN A 52 -2.99 -20.81 7.63
N LYS A 53 -3.33 -19.52 7.74
CA LYS A 53 -4.54 -18.97 7.12
C LYS A 53 -4.37 -17.49 6.83
N VAL A 54 -4.75 -17.11 5.62
CA VAL A 54 -4.86 -15.73 5.16
C VAL A 54 -6.30 -15.45 4.79
N ARG A 55 -6.86 -14.38 5.34
CA ARG A 55 -8.20 -13.89 5.03
C ARG A 55 -8.15 -12.60 4.20
N LYS A 56 -7.18 -11.73 4.52
CA LYS A 56 -7.05 -10.42 3.87
C LYS A 56 -5.71 -10.26 3.18
N VAL A 57 -5.72 -9.47 2.12
CA VAL A 57 -4.51 -8.93 1.51
C VAL A 57 -4.62 -7.41 1.58
N ALA A 58 -3.69 -6.80 2.30
CA ALA A 58 -3.66 -5.37 2.52
C ALA A 58 -2.49 -4.73 1.77
N MET A 59 -2.69 -3.52 1.25
CA MET A 59 -1.62 -2.64 0.80
C MET A 59 -1.55 -1.43 1.72
N LEU A 60 -0.42 -1.23 2.38
CA LEU A 60 -0.07 0.00 3.07
C LEU A 60 0.74 0.89 2.12
N LEU A 61 0.10 1.95 1.65
CA LEU A 61 0.68 2.95 0.76
C LEU A 61 1.05 4.20 1.56
N VAL A 62 2.35 4.42 1.76
CA VAL A 62 2.84 5.63 2.42
C VAL A 62 3.15 6.68 1.37
N LEU A 63 2.28 7.68 1.28
CA LEU A 63 2.26 8.68 0.21
C LEU A 63 3.07 9.90 0.60
N GLN A 64 3.95 10.35 -0.29
CA GLN A 64 4.62 11.65 -0.17
C GLN A 64 3.78 12.82 -0.70
N SER A 65 2.83 12.53 -1.59
CA SER A 65 1.99 13.56 -2.23
C SER A 65 0.92 14.10 -1.28
N GLU A 66 0.90 15.42 -1.07
CA GLU A 66 -0.03 16.06 -0.14
C GLU A 66 -1.44 16.25 -0.71
N ASN A 67 -1.58 16.30 -2.04
CA ASN A 67 -2.83 16.68 -2.72
C ASN A 67 -4.03 15.73 -2.47
N MET A 68 -3.80 14.51 -2.00
CA MET A 68 -4.84 13.51 -1.71
C MET A 68 -5.33 13.57 -0.26
N PHE A 69 -4.58 14.19 0.65
CA PHE A 69 -5.01 14.33 2.05
C PHE A 69 -5.88 15.57 2.18
N LEU A 70 -7.09 15.39 2.72
CA LEU A 70 -8.00 16.47 3.07
C LEU A 70 -7.64 17.04 4.44
N ASP A 71 -8.08 18.27 4.73
CA ASP A 71 -7.79 18.97 6.00
C ASP A 71 -8.32 18.22 7.24
N ASP A 72 -9.32 17.34 7.06
CA ASP A 72 -9.89 16.48 8.11
C ASP A 72 -9.16 15.14 8.27
N GLY A 73 -8.03 14.94 7.58
CA GLY A 73 -7.25 13.71 7.59
C GLY A 73 -7.82 12.58 6.73
N LYS A 74 -8.97 12.79 6.06
CA LYS A 74 -9.48 11.82 5.09
C LYS A 74 -8.66 11.87 3.80
N ILE A 75 -8.77 10.82 3.01
CA ILE A 75 -8.10 10.71 1.71
C ILE A 75 -9.12 10.82 0.59
N ASP A 76 -8.84 11.70 -0.35
CA ASP A 76 -9.58 11.86 -1.59
C ASP A 76 -8.71 11.43 -2.78
N PHE A 77 -8.86 10.17 -3.19
CA PHE A 77 -8.17 9.63 -4.36
C PHE A 77 -8.55 10.33 -5.66
N SER A 78 -9.70 11.01 -5.74
CA SER A 78 -10.09 11.71 -6.96
C SER A 78 -9.08 12.82 -7.32
N LYS A 79 -8.43 13.41 -6.30
CA LYS A 79 -7.38 14.42 -6.44
C LYS A 79 -6.04 13.89 -6.96
N ASN A 80 -5.86 12.57 -7.05
CA ASN A 80 -4.69 12.01 -7.72
C ASN A 80 -4.79 12.27 -9.24
N ASN A 81 -3.76 12.90 -9.82
CA ASN A 81 -3.73 13.22 -11.25
C ASN A 81 -3.47 12.00 -12.15
N SER A 82 -2.99 10.88 -11.60
CA SER A 82 -2.71 9.65 -12.35
C SER A 82 -3.97 8.80 -12.47
N ILE A 83 -4.63 8.89 -13.63
CA ILE A 83 -5.75 8.00 -13.99
C ILE A 83 -5.30 6.53 -13.99
N TYR A 84 -4.10 6.25 -14.51
CA TYR A 84 -3.55 4.89 -14.55
C TYR A 84 -3.44 4.26 -13.18
N PHE A 85 -2.97 5.02 -12.18
CA PHE A 85 -2.88 4.52 -10.82
C PHE A 85 -4.25 4.16 -10.24
N LYS A 86 -5.28 4.96 -10.51
CA LYS A 86 -6.66 4.65 -10.10
C LYS A 86 -7.16 3.35 -10.74
N ILE A 87 -6.87 3.15 -12.03
CA ILE A 87 -7.24 1.92 -12.74
C ILE A 87 -6.55 0.71 -12.12
N GLU A 88 -5.25 0.79 -11.85
CA GLU A 88 -4.47 -0.31 -11.26
C GLU A 88 -4.93 -0.67 -9.84
N ILE A 89 -5.34 0.32 -9.04
CA ILE A 89 -5.98 0.05 -7.73
C ILE A 89 -7.28 -0.73 -7.90
N ILE A 90 -8.12 -0.38 -8.89
CA ILE A 90 -9.37 -1.10 -9.17
C ILE A 90 -9.08 -2.53 -9.66
N GLU A 91 -8.07 -2.70 -10.51
CA GLU A 91 -7.63 -4.02 -10.98
C GLU A 91 -7.12 -4.88 -9.82
N TRP A 92 -6.31 -4.30 -8.92
CA TRP A 92 -5.85 -4.97 -7.70
C TRP A 92 -7.02 -5.42 -6.81
N LEU A 93 -7.94 -4.49 -6.51
CA LEU A 93 -9.15 -4.78 -5.72
C LEU A 93 -9.95 -5.94 -6.33
N THR A 94 -10.07 -5.96 -7.65
CA THR A 94 -10.81 -7.00 -8.38
C THR A 94 -10.09 -8.35 -8.32
N LYS A 95 -8.78 -8.38 -8.61
CA LYS A 95 -7.99 -9.61 -8.60
C LYS A 95 -7.94 -10.25 -7.22
N VAL A 96 -7.67 -9.48 -6.16
CA VAL A 96 -7.62 -10.00 -4.80
C VAL A 96 -8.95 -10.65 -4.39
N ARG A 97 -10.08 -10.04 -4.78
CA ARG A 97 -11.41 -10.62 -4.56
C ARG A 97 -11.63 -11.90 -5.36
N MET A 98 -11.17 -11.94 -6.62
CA MET A 98 -11.27 -13.15 -7.46
C MET A 98 -10.46 -14.32 -6.89
N LEU A 99 -9.38 -14.05 -6.16
CA LEU A 99 -8.59 -15.04 -5.44
C LEU A 99 -9.22 -15.46 -4.10
N GLY A 100 -10.37 -14.88 -3.71
CA GLY A 100 -11.10 -15.25 -2.50
C GLY A 100 -10.69 -14.50 -1.22
N TYR A 101 -9.83 -13.49 -1.33
CA TYR A 101 -9.40 -12.68 -0.19
C TYR A 101 -10.19 -11.38 -0.05
N VAL A 102 -10.18 -10.81 1.15
CA VAL A 102 -10.71 -9.46 1.41
C VAL A 102 -9.60 -8.44 1.12
N PRO A 103 -9.73 -7.57 0.11
CA PRO A 103 -8.74 -6.54 -0.12
C PRO A 103 -8.90 -5.38 0.87
N GLU A 104 -7.76 -4.84 1.31
CA GLU A 104 -7.70 -3.65 2.17
C GLU A 104 -6.63 -2.67 1.67
N ILE A 105 -6.95 -1.38 1.62
CA ILE A 105 -5.97 -0.34 1.29
C ILE A 105 -5.85 0.58 2.48
N ILE A 106 -4.66 0.60 3.07
CA ILE A 106 -4.28 1.48 4.16
C ILE A 106 -3.38 2.55 3.57
N ILE A 107 -3.61 3.80 3.93
CA ILE A 107 -2.84 4.92 3.39
C ILE A 107 -2.33 5.74 4.55
N ALA A 108 -1.04 6.02 4.51
CA ALA A 108 -0.37 6.88 5.47
C ALA A 108 0.31 8.04 4.75
N LYS A 109 0.42 9.19 5.43
CA LYS A 109 1.24 10.30 4.96
C LYS A 109 2.70 10.07 5.35
N ASP A 110 3.64 10.24 4.41
CA ASP A 110 5.06 10.25 4.75
C ASP A 110 5.43 11.56 5.45
N LEU A 111 5.63 11.51 6.77
CA LEU A 111 5.98 12.67 7.58
C LEU A 111 7.49 12.98 7.55
N ARG A 112 8.32 12.14 6.95
CA ARG A 112 9.79 12.32 6.99
C ARG A 112 10.28 13.45 6.08
N GLY A 113 9.50 13.83 5.05
CA GLY A 113 9.85 14.88 4.10
C GLY A 113 9.30 16.28 4.41
N THR A 114 8.43 16.44 5.41
CA THR A 114 7.78 17.72 5.73
C THR A 114 8.62 18.62 6.66
N ALA A 115 9.72 18.11 7.22
CA ALA A 115 10.58 18.83 8.14
C ALA A 115 11.68 19.68 7.47
N SER A 116 12.03 19.44 6.19
CA SER A 116 13.18 20.11 5.55
C SER A 116 12.88 21.52 5.02
N ASN A 117 11.60 21.87 4.80
CA ASN A 117 11.26 23.15 4.16
C ASN A 117 10.90 24.28 5.15
N GLN A 118 10.75 24.00 6.45
CA GLN A 118 10.40 25.05 7.43
C GLN A 118 11.62 25.79 8.01
N VAL A 119 12.85 25.32 7.75
CA VAL A 119 14.06 25.94 8.31
C VAL A 119 14.68 26.97 7.35
N GLU A 120 14.48 26.88 6.03
CA GLU A 120 15.07 27.83 5.08
C GLU A 120 14.33 29.18 4.98
N GLU A 121 13.01 29.23 5.25
CA GLU A 121 12.26 30.50 5.26
C GLU A 121 12.54 31.36 6.50
N ALA A 122 13.01 30.76 7.60
CA ALA A 122 13.37 31.50 8.82
C ALA A 122 14.75 32.17 8.75
N VAL A 123 15.63 31.73 7.84
CA VAL A 123 17.02 32.22 7.75
C VAL A 123 17.17 33.34 6.71
N THR A 124 16.21 33.49 5.79
CA THR A 124 16.24 34.54 4.75
C THR A 124 15.44 35.81 5.10
N ALA A 125 14.76 35.82 6.24
CA ALA A 125 13.99 36.97 6.75
C ALA A 125 14.65 37.69 7.95
N GLY A 126 15.93 37.38 8.24
CA GLY A 126 16.73 38.00 9.32
C GLY A 126 17.76 39.00 8.81
#